data_AF-A0AAN1Q104-F1
#
_entry.id   AF-A0AAN1Q104-F1
#
_cell.length_a   1.000
_cell.length_b   1.000
_cell.length_c   1.000
_cell.angle_alpha   90.00
_cell.angle_beta   90.00
_cell.angle_gamma   90.00
#
_symmetry.space_group_name_H-M   'P 1'
#
loop_
_entity.id
_entity.type
_entity.pdbx_description
1 polymer ?
#
loop_
_entity_poly.entity_id
_entity_poly.type
_entity_poly.pdbx_seq_one_letter_code
_entity_poly.pdbx_strand_id
1 'polypeptide(L)'
;MATVLPKAVKVWMGANILQIEFDNGEFRYMRTHFIDDYVSAWSPKKGKGKRRNLWLMPSWEWLGANARIEPDGTVVLFEKDIYTAQELWHNSVTRIDLVSGVH
;
A
#
# COMPACT_ATOMS: atom_id res chain seq x y z
N MET A 1 20.43 19.74 2.80
CA MET A 1 20.20 18.77 3.89
C MET A 1 19.34 17.66 3.30
N ALA A 2 19.83 16.42 3.27
CA ALA A 2 19.00 15.30 2.81
C ALA A 2 17.92 15.07 3.86
N THR A 3 16.66 15.30 3.50
CA THR A 3 15.51 15.01 4.36
C THR A 3 15.49 13.50 4.57
N VAL A 4 15.85 13.05 5.77
CA VAL A 4 15.75 11.63 6.13
C VAL A 4 14.27 11.33 6.31
N LEU A 5 13.71 10.52 5.41
CA LEU A 5 12.33 10.07 5.50
C LEU A 5 12.22 8.97 6.56
N PRO A 6 11.12 8.95 7.35
CA PRO A 6 10.87 7.87 8.27
C PRO A 6 10.83 6.51 7.56
N LYS A 7 11.44 5.50 8.18
CA LYS A 7 11.50 4.15 7.62
C LYS A 7 10.38 3.28 8.18
N ALA A 8 9.81 2.41 7.36
CA ALA A 8 8.87 1.41 7.84
C ALA A 8 9.60 0.42 8.76
N VAL A 9 9.00 0.11 9.91
CA VAL A 9 9.51 -0.87 10.88
C VAL A 9 8.56 -2.05 11.07
N LYS A 10 7.26 -1.85 10.89
CA LYS A 10 6.25 -2.92 10.83
C LYS A 10 5.20 -2.58 9.79
N VAL A 11 4.70 -3.62 9.12
CA VAL A 11 3.61 -3.49 8.15
C VAL A 11 2.61 -4.61 8.37
N TRP A 12 1.35 -4.24 8.43
CA TRP A 12 0.22 -5.19 8.40
C TRP A 12 -0.62 -4.90 7.17
N MET A 13 -1.13 -5.95 6.56
CA MET A 13 -2.07 -5.83 5.45
C MET A 13 -3.41 -6.45 5.86
N GLY A 14 -4.48 -5.67 5.73
CA GLY A 14 -5.84 -6.14 5.92
C GLY A 14 -6.75 -5.49 4.89
N ALA A 15 -7.56 -6.28 4.18
CA ALA A 15 -8.51 -5.77 3.18
C ALA A 15 -7.88 -4.87 2.08
N ASN A 16 -6.70 -5.23 1.57
CA ASN A 16 -5.95 -4.44 0.58
C ASN A 16 -5.49 -3.06 1.11
N ILE A 17 -5.49 -2.85 2.42
CA ILE A 17 -4.97 -1.66 3.08
C ILE A 17 -3.72 -2.06 3.87
N LEU A 18 -2.66 -1.29 3.70
CA LEU A 18 -1.43 -1.36 4.48
C LEU A 18 -1.56 -0.43 5.69
N GLN A 19 -1.33 -0.99 6.87
CA GLN A 19 -1.03 -0.24 8.09
C GLN A 19 0.47 -0.31 8.31
N ILE A 20 1.12 0.84 8.31
CA ILE A 20 2.57 0.99 8.38
C ILE A 20 2.91 1.67 9.70
N GLU A 21 3.77 1.05 10.49
CA GLU A 21 4.46 1.67 11.62
C GLU A 21 5.82 2.17 11.14
N PHE A 22 6.10 3.44 11.38
CA PHE A 22 7.38 4.07 11.05
C PHE A 22 8.30 4.15 12.28
N ASP A 23 9.61 4.29 12.05
CA ASP A 23 10.64 4.42 13.09
C ASP A 23 10.49 5.66 13.98
N ASN A 24 9.78 6.68 13.51
CA ASN A 24 9.37 7.85 14.29
C ASN A 24 8.16 7.59 15.22
N GLY A 25 7.59 6.39 15.20
CA GLY A 25 6.43 5.99 16.00
C GLY A 25 5.07 6.34 15.39
N GLU A 26 5.02 6.93 14.19
CA GLU A 26 3.77 7.22 13.51
C GLU A 26 3.18 5.96 12.85
N PHE A 27 1.85 5.84 12.95
CA PHE A 27 1.08 4.88 12.17
C PHE A 27 0.41 5.59 11.00
N ARG A 28 0.58 5.03 9.80
CA ARG A 28 -0.06 5.55 8.60
C ARG A 28 -0.65 4.42 7.77
N TYR A 29 -1.63 4.77 6.96
CA TYR A 29 -2.48 3.85 6.20
C TYR A 29 -2.43 4.19 4.72
N MET A 30 -2.39 3.16 3.88
CA MET A 30 -2.31 3.30 2.42
C MET A 30 -3.00 2.12 1.73
N ARG A 31 -3.51 2.32 0.51
CA ARG A 31 -3.99 1.24 -0.37
C ARG A 31 -2.83 0.47 -0.98
N THR A 32 -2.95 -0.84 -1.14
CA THR A 32 -2.00 -1.59 -1.98
C THR A 32 -2.05 -1.12 -3.43
N HIS A 33 -0.97 -1.32 -4.17
CA HIS A 33 -0.93 -1.09 -5.61
C HIS A 33 -2.05 -1.82 -6.34
N PHE A 34 -2.35 -3.05 -5.93
CA PHE A 34 -3.40 -3.85 -6.53
C PHE A 34 -4.78 -3.21 -6.42
N ILE A 35 -5.19 -2.75 -5.23
CA ILE A 35 -6.54 -2.17 -5.08
C ILE A 35 -6.64 -0.80 -5.76
N ASP A 36 -5.56 -0.02 -5.80
CA ASP A 36 -5.55 1.23 -6.57
C ASP A 36 -5.65 0.99 -8.08
N ASP A 37 -4.95 -0.06 -8.57
CA ASP A 37 -5.08 -0.52 -9.94
C ASP A 37 -6.46 -1.09 -10.26
N TYR A 38 -7.06 -1.83 -9.33
CA TYR A 38 -8.40 -2.39 -9.44
C TYR A 38 -9.45 -1.27 -9.52
N VAL A 39 -9.38 -0.27 -8.63
CA VAL A 39 -10.27 0.90 -8.68
C VAL A 39 -10.04 1.67 -9.98
N SER A 40 -8.80 1.87 -10.39
CA SER A 40 -8.45 2.53 -11.66
C SER A 40 -8.95 1.76 -12.89
N ALA A 41 -9.05 0.44 -12.84
CA ALA A 41 -9.54 -0.41 -13.93
C ALA A 41 -10.98 -0.08 -14.36
N TRP A 42 -11.80 0.40 -13.42
CA TRP A 42 -13.16 0.86 -13.67
C TRP A 42 -13.22 2.24 -14.35
N SER A 43 -12.13 3.01 -14.33
CA SER A 43 -12.07 4.32 -14.98
C SER A 43 -11.96 4.18 -16.52
N PRO A 44 -12.76 4.95 -17.29
CA PRO A 44 -12.64 4.96 -18.76
C PRO A 44 -11.26 5.40 -19.26
N LYS A 45 -10.61 6.35 -18.58
CA LYS A 45 -9.30 6.90 -18.95
C LYS A 45 -8.13 6.15 -18.30
N LYS A 46 -8.23 5.87 -16.99
CA LYS A 46 -7.12 5.27 -16.21
C LYS A 46 -7.10 3.73 -16.27
N GLY A 47 -8.15 3.09 -16.78
CA GLY A 47 -8.25 1.63 -16.79
C GLY A 47 -7.56 0.92 -17.95
N LYS A 48 -7.05 1.64 -18.96
CA LYS A 48 -6.34 1.03 -20.09
C LYS A 48 -5.08 0.32 -19.58
N GLY A 49 -5.00 -1.00 -19.77
CA GLY A 49 -3.93 -1.86 -19.25
C GLY A 49 -4.21 -2.51 -17.88
N LYS A 50 -5.14 -1.97 -17.08
CA LYS A 50 -5.46 -2.43 -15.72
C LYS A 50 -6.71 -3.31 -15.64
N ARG A 51 -7.53 -3.34 -16.70
CA ARG A 51 -8.79 -4.13 -16.78
C ARG A 51 -8.62 -5.64 -16.58
N ARG A 52 -7.41 -6.19 -16.75
CA ARG A 52 -7.14 -7.59 -16.42
C ARG A 52 -7.39 -7.89 -14.93
N ASN A 53 -7.21 -6.90 -14.05
CA ASN A 53 -7.42 -7.08 -12.61
C ASN A 53 -8.91 -7.24 -12.25
N LEU A 54 -9.85 -6.88 -13.14
CA LEU A 54 -11.28 -7.10 -12.92
C LEU A 54 -11.67 -8.60 -12.92
N TRP A 55 -10.81 -9.46 -13.46
CA TRP A 55 -11.01 -10.92 -13.42
C TRP A 55 -10.61 -11.55 -12.08
N LEU A 56 -9.90 -10.81 -11.23
CA LEU A 56 -9.46 -11.27 -9.91
C LEU A 56 -10.39 -10.68 -8.85
N MET A 57 -10.83 -11.52 -7.91
CA MET A 57 -11.60 -11.03 -6.77
C MET A 57 -10.66 -10.37 -5.74
N PRO A 58 -10.96 -9.14 -5.27
CA PRO A 58 -10.11 -8.42 -4.31
C PRO A 58 -10.10 -9.03 -2.89
N SER A 59 -10.85 -10.12 -2.67
CA SER A 59 -10.81 -10.91 -1.45
C SER A 59 -9.53 -11.76 -1.31
N TRP A 60 -8.76 -11.96 -2.39
CA TRP A 60 -7.52 -12.75 -2.34
C TRP A 60 -6.37 -12.07 -1.60
N GLU A 61 -6.35 -10.74 -1.47
CA GLU A 61 -5.32 -10.02 -0.68
C GLU A 61 -5.65 -9.96 0.83
N TRP A 62 -6.71 -10.61 1.29
CA TRP A 62 -7.02 -10.71 2.72
C TRP A 62 -6.11 -11.70 3.45
N LEU A 63 -5.54 -12.66 2.72
CA LEU A 63 -4.78 -13.78 3.29
C LEU A 63 -3.29 -13.44 3.37
N GLY A 64 -2.90 -12.83 4.50
CA GLY A 64 -1.52 -12.80 5.02
C GLY A 64 -0.47 -12.21 4.08
N ALA A 65 -0.21 -10.91 4.19
CA ALA A 65 1.00 -10.32 3.63
C ALA A 65 2.24 -10.89 4.35
N ASN A 66 3.02 -11.71 3.65
CA ASN A 66 4.42 -11.91 4.00
C ASN A 66 5.20 -10.65 3.62
N ALA A 67 4.95 -9.55 4.34
CA ALA A 67 5.65 -8.29 4.13
C ALA A 67 7.09 -8.43 4.63
N ARG A 68 8.05 -8.26 3.73
CA ARG A 68 9.47 -8.14 4.10
C ARG A 68 9.85 -6.68 4.12
N ILE A 69 10.53 -6.25 5.17
CA ILE A 69 11.06 -4.89 5.29
C ILE A 69 12.57 -4.97 5.12
N GLU A 70 13.09 -4.20 4.17
CA GLU A 70 14.52 -4.07 3.90
C GLU A 70 15.17 -3.02 4.83
N PRO A 71 16.50 -3.06 5.04
CA PRO A 71 17.20 -2.12 5.94
C PRO A 71 17.08 -0.63 5.55
N ASP A 72 16.77 -0.36 4.29
CA ASP A 72 16.55 0.99 3.76
C ASP A 72 15.13 1.52 4.05
N GLY A 73 14.22 0.68 4.58
CA GLY A 73 12.83 1.00 4.84
C GLY A 73 11.88 0.66 3.68
N THR A 74 12.38 -0.01 2.64
CA THR A 74 11.56 -0.53 1.54
C THR A 74 10.74 -1.73 2.02
N VAL A 75 9.45 -1.77 1.66
CA VAL A 75 8.54 -2.86 1.98
C VAL A 75 8.29 -3.67 0.72
N VAL A 76 8.47 -4.99 0.80
CA VAL A 76 8.19 -5.92 -0.28
C VAL A 76 7.01 -6.81 0.12
N LEU A 77 5.91 -6.72 -0.61
CA LEU A 77 4.75 -7.59 -0.50
C LEU A 77 4.81 -8.69 -1.56
N PHE A 78 4.40 -9.90 -1.19
CA PHE A 78 4.30 -11.05 -2.11
C PHE A 78 5.56 -11.27 -2.98
N GLU A 79 6.74 -11.02 -2.40
CA GLU A 79 8.08 -11.14 -3.03
C GLU A 79 8.36 -10.25 -4.23
N LYS A 80 7.36 -9.54 -4.78
CA LYS A 80 7.47 -8.82 -6.06
C LYS A 80 6.95 -7.39 -6.03
N ASP A 81 6.01 -7.09 -5.14
CA ASP A 81 5.40 -5.77 -5.05
C ASP A 81 6.22 -4.91 -4.08
N ILE A 82 6.80 -3.82 -4.59
CA ILE A 82 7.83 -3.04 -3.88
C ILE A 82 7.28 -1.66 -3.58
N TYR A 83 7.36 -1.26 -2.32
CA TYR A 83 7.00 0.06 -1.82
C TYR A 83 8.24 0.73 -1.25
N THR A 84 8.68 1.82 -1.88
CA THR A 84 9.85 2.56 -1.38
C THR A 84 9.49 3.35 -0.12
N ALA A 85 10.48 3.65 0.74
CA ALA A 85 10.23 4.51 1.91
C ALA A 85 9.63 5.88 1.53
N GLN A 86 10.05 6.42 0.38
CA GLN A 86 9.50 7.67 -0.15
C GLN A 86 8.02 7.56 -0.51
N GLU A 87 7.66 6.49 -1.22
CA GLU A 87 6.29 6.22 -1.61
C GLU A 87 5.39 5.99 -0.39
N LEU A 88 5.84 5.15 0.55
CA LEU A 88 5.11 4.88 1.79
C LEU A 88 4.88 6.17 2.57
N TRP A 89 5.86 7.06 2.65
CA TRP A 89 5.72 8.31 3.39
C TRP A 89 4.79 9.31 2.68
N HIS A 90 4.84 9.44 1.36
CA HIS A 90 4.05 10.45 0.66
C HIS A 90 2.62 10.02 0.33
N ASN A 91 2.38 8.72 0.17
CA ASN A 91 1.08 8.18 -0.25
C ASN A 91 0.23 7.66 0.93
N SER A 92 0.81 7.57 2.13
CA SER A 92 0.08 7.17 3.33
C SER A 92 -0.50 8.35 4.11
N VAL A 93 -1.58 8.08 4.85
CA VAL A 93 -2.30 9.07 5.66
C VAL A 93 -2.47 8.56 7.09
N THR A 94 -2.68 9.46 8.04
CA THR A 94 -2.72 9.12 9.48
C THR A 94 -4.03 8.48 9.94
N ARG A 95 -5.08 8.50 9.11
CA ARG A 95 -6.38 7.93 9.47
C ARG A 95 -6.89 6.96 8.40
N ILE A 96 -7.39 5.81 8.83
CA ILE A 96 -7.84 4.73 7.94
C ILE A 96 -9.10 5.07 7.13
N ASP A 97 -9.99 5.92 7.65
CA ASP A 97 -11.23 6.34 6.97
C ASP A 97 -10.96 7.13 5.68
N LEU A 98 -9.86 7.87 5.66
CA LEU A 98 -9.41 8.61 4.48
C LEU A 98 -8.95 7.69 3.34
N VAL A 99 -8.70 6.41 3.63
CA VAL A 99 -8.21 5.41 2.68
C VAL A 99 -9.25 4.36 2.35
N SER A 100 -10.10 3.99 3.30
CA SER A 100 -11.12 2.95 3.14
C SER A 100 -12.25 3.37 2.19
N GLY A 101 -12.43 4.67 1.94
CA GLY A 101 -13.53 5.19 1.14
C GLY A 101 -14.90 5.06 1.81
N VAL A 102 -14.92 4.74 3.11
CA VAL A 102 -16.11 4.74 3.96
C VAL A 102 -16.12 6.08 4.70
N HIS A 103 -17.05 6.96 4.31
CA HIS A 103 -17.31 8.25 4.96
C HIS A 103 -18.46 8.13 5.95
#